data_AF-A0A831U6T6-F1
#
_entry.id   AF-A0A831U6T6-F1
#
_cell.length_a   1.000
_cell.length_b   1.000
_cell.length_c   1.000
_cell.angle_alpha   90.00
_cell.angle_beta   90.00
_cell.angle_gamma   90.00
#
_symmetry.space_group_name_H-M   'P 1'
#
loop_
_entity.id
_entity.type
_entity.pdbx_description
1 polymer ?
#
loop_
_entity_poly.entity_id
_entity_poly.type
_entity_poly.pdbx_seq_one_letter_code
_entity_poly.pdbx_strand_id
1 'polypeptide(L)' 'GLLRDPKLVIGRMRGRFIQWRGMKLMPTFHPSYLLRSPGEKRKSWDDLQKVMHELGLEPPRHEGRQA' A
#
# COMPACT_ATOMS: atom_id res chain seq x y z
N GLY A 1 -20.28 -5.60 1.32
CA GLY A 1 -19.29 -4.98 0.41
C GLY A 1 -17.90 -5.10 1.03
N LEU A 2 -16.89 -5.41 0.22
CA LEU A 2 -15.52 -5.82 0.62
C LEU A 2 -14.82 -4.93 1.67
N LEU A 3 -15.32 -3.73 1.97
CA LEU A 3 -14.74 -2.78 2.92
C LEU A 3 -15.53 -2.63 4.23
N ARG A 4 -16.60 -3.41 4.45
CA ARG A 4 -17.46 -3.32 5.66
C ARG A 4 -17.36 -4.52 6.61
N ASP A 5 -16.50 -5.49 6.33
CA ASP A 5 -16.32 -6.66 7.19
C ASP A 5 -15.29 -6.34 8.29
N PRO A 6 -15.61 -6.51 9.59
CA PRO A 6 -14.68 -6.30 10.70
C PRO A 6 -13.47 -7.26 10.70
N LYS A 7 -13.48 -8.33 9.89
CA LYS A 7 -12.30 -9.18 9.62
C LYS A 7 -11.35 -8.55 8.58
N LEU A 8 -11.82 -7.55 7.85
CA LEU A 8 -11.10 -6.83 6.79
C LEU A 8 -10.59 -5.46 7.30
N VAL A 9 -10.08 -5.41 8.54
CA VAL A 9 -9.40 -4.21 9.05
C VAL A 9 -8.17 -3.94 8.19
N ILE A 10 -8.17 -2.79 7.51
CA ILE A 10 -7.10 -2.43 6.56
C ILE A 10 -5.70 -2.50 7.19
N GLY A 11 -5.57 -2.14 8.48
CA GLY A 11 -4.32 -2.24 9.22
C GLY A 11 -3.73 -3.65 9.31
N ARG A 12 -4.56 -4.70 9.29
CA ARG A 12 -4.10 -6.10 9.32
C ARG A 12 -3.87 -6.69 7.93
N MET A 13 -4.59 -6.20 6.93
CA MET A 13 -4.52 -6.74 5.56
C MET A 13 -3.43 -6.10 4.71
N ARG A 14 -3.08 -4.83 4.99
CA ARG A 14 -2.15 -4.09 4.16
C ARG A 14 -0.78 -4.75 4.04
N GLY A 15 -0.13 -4.55 2.90
CA GLY A 15 1.21 -5.05 2.63
C GLY A 15 1.29 -6.55 2.34
N ARG A 16 0.15 -7.21 2.14
CA ARG A 16 0.04 -8.60 1.70
C ARG A 16 -0.86 -8.66 0.47
N PHE A 17 -0.40 -9.34 -0.58
CA PHE A 17 -1.26 -9.61 -1.72
C PHE A 17 -2.37 -10.57 -1.33
N ILE A 18 -3.59 -10.27 -1.79
CA ILE A 18 -4.74 -11.15 -1.69
C ILE A 18 -5.28 -11.43 -3.10
N GLN A 19 -5.90 -12.59 -3.26
CA GLN A 19 -6.60 -12.92 -4.51
C GLN A 19 -8.02 -12.38 -4.46
N TRP A 20 -8.39 -11.61 -5.47
CA TRP A 20 -9.75 -11.11 -5.61
C TRP A 20 -10.17 -11.14 -7.08
N ARG A 21 -11.20 -11.94 -7.38
CA ARG A 21 -11.74 -12.11 -8.74
C ARG A 21 -10.67 -12.45 -9.80
N GLY A 22 -9.74 -13.34 -9.43
CA GLY A 22 -8.65 -13.78 -10.31
C GLY A 22 -7.50 -12.78 -10.47
N MET A 23 -7.50 -11.67 -9.72
CA MET A 23 -6.46 -10.66 -9.73
C MET A 23 -5.76 -10.57 -8.38
N LYS A 24 -4.45 -10.30 -8.41
CA LYS A 24 -3.69 -9.91 -7.22
C LYS A 24 -4.09 -8.50 -6.81
N LEU A 25 -4.51 -8.33 -5.56
CA LEU A 25 -4.87 -7.05 -4.97
C LEU A 25 -3.93 -6.76 -3.80
N MET A 26 -3.38 -5.54 -3.75
CA MET A 26 -2.61 -5.04 -2.61
C MET A 26 -3.48 -4.04 -1.82
N PRO A 27 -4.00 -4.41 -0.65
CA PRO A 27 -4.64 -3.45 0.24
C PRO A 27 -3.62 -2.45 0.79
N THR A 28 -3.98 -1.18 0.92
CA THR A 28 -3.17 -0.14 1.56
C THR A 28 -4.04 0.95 2.20
N PHE A 29 -3.45 1.92 2.89
CA PHE A 29 -4.19 2.99 3.53
C PHE A 29 -4.72 4.02 2.53
N HIS A 30 -5.94 4.49 2.77
CA HIS A 30 -6.53 5.58 1.97
C HIS A 30 -5.81 6.92 2.25
N PRO A 31 -5.61 7.79 1.24
CA PRO A 31 -4.91 9.07 1.44
C PRO A 31 -5.47 9.94 2.57
N SER A 32 -6.80 9.98 2.75
CA SER A 32 -7.41 10.76 3.83
C SER A 32 -6.99 10.30 5.23
N TYR A 33 -6.68 9.01 5.42
CA TYR A 33 -6.10 8.50 6.67
C TYR A 33 -4.67 9.01 6.86
N LEU A 34 -3.86 8.99 5.79
CA LEU A 34 -2.47 9.44 5.82
C LEU A 34 -2.33 10.94 6.07
N LEU A 35 -3.33 11.75 5.69
CA LEU A 35 -3.38 13.17 6.04
C LEU A 35 -3.49 13.39 7.55
N ARG A 36 -4.23 12.53 8.25
CA ARG A 36 -4.40 12.57 9.71
C ARG A 36 -3.25 11.87 10.45
N SER A 37 -2.58 10.93 9.81
CA SER A 37 -1.47 10.16 10.39
C SER A 37 -0.27 10.11 9.44
N PRO A 38 0.48 11.23 9.28
CA PRO A 38 1.54 11.32 8.27
C PRO A 38 2.69 10.31 8.41
N GLY A 39 2.99 9.84 9.63
CA GLY A 39 4.00 8.81 9.88
C GLY A 39 3.69 7.46 9.20
N GLU A 40 2.41 7.22 8.88
CA GLU A 40 1.96 5.99 8.23
C GLU A 40 2.18 6.01 6.70
N LYS A 41 2.64 7.13 6.13
CA LYS A 41 2.97 7.22 4.69
C LYS A 41 4.04 6.21 4.28
N ARG A 42 5.03 5.97 5.15
CA ARG A 42 6.10 5.00 4.88
C ARG A 42 5.55 3.61 4.62
N LYS A 43 4.58 3.18 5.43
CA LYS A 43 3.90 1.90 5.27
C LYS A 43 3.19 1.81 3.91
N SER A 44 2.47 2.85 3.51
CA SER A 44 1.80 2.85 2.20
C SER A 44 2.80 2.84 1.04
N TRP A 45 3.96 3.49 1.20
CA TRP A 45 5.04 3.43 0.23
C TRP A 45 5.61 2.00 0.10
N ASP A 46 5.88 1.33 1.22
CA ASP A 46 6.35 -0.07 1.20
C ASP A 46 5.36 -1.00 0.49
N ASP A 47 4.05 -0.74 0.60
CA ASP A 47 3.01 -1.49 -0.12
C ASP A 47 3.10 -1.27 -1.63
N LEU A 48 3.27 -0.01 -2.06
CA LEU A 48 3.41 0.33 -3.48
C LEU A 48 4.69 -0.24 -4.08
N GLN A 49 5.80 -0.23 -3.35
CA GLN A 49 7.05 -0.84 -3.80
C GLN A 49 6.88 -2.34 -4.10
N LYS A 50 6.07 -3.06 -3.30
CA LYS A 50 5.73 -4.46 -3.58
C LYS A 50 4.91 -4.61 -4.86
N VAL A 51 3.99 -3.68 -5.14
CA VAL A 51 3.24 -3.65 -6.41
C VAL A 51 4.18 -3.39 -7.58
N MET A 52 5.12 -2.45 -7.45
CA MET A 52 6.12 -2.18 -8.50
C MET A 52 6.95 -3.42 -8.79
N HIS A 53 7.48 -4.07 -7.76
CA HIS A 53 8.23 -5.32 -7.91
C HIS A 53 7.41 -6.43 -8.58
N GLU A 54 6.14 -6.61 -8.18
CA GLU A 54 5.22 -7.57 -8.81
C GLU A 54 4.97 -7.27 -10.29
N LEU A 55 5.01 -6.00 -10.70
CA LEU A 55 4.88 -5.55 -12.08
C LEU A 55 6.22 -5.51 -12.84
N GLY A 56 7.34 -5.90 -12.23
CA GLY A 56 8.67 -5.78 -12.83
C GLY A 56 9.17 -4.34 -13.00
N LEU A 57 8.64 -3.41 -12.20
CA LEU A 57 9.02 -2.00 -12.19
C LEU A 57 9.99 -1.71 -11.05
N GLU A 58 11.00 -0.88 -11.32
CA GLU A 58 11.93 -0.39 -10.30
C GLU A 58 11.36 0.86 -9.61
N PRO A 59 11.39 0.94 -8.26
CA PRO A 59 10.99 2.15 -7.56
C PRO A 59 11.90 3.32 -7.96
N PRO A 60 11.35 4.55 -8.04
CA PRO A 60 12.15 5.73 -8.33
C PRO A 60 13.25 5.83 -7.28
N ARG A 61 14.51 5.91 -7.74
CA ARG A 61 15.61 6.24 -6.83
C ARG A 61 15.37 7.65 -6.34
N HIS A 62 15.40 7.84 -5.03
CA HIS A 62 15.52 9.18 -4.48
C HIS A 62 16.91 9.68 -4.87
N GLU A 63 17.01 10.36 -6.01
CA GLU A 63 18.06 11.35 -6.20
C GLU A 63 17.97 12.26 -4.99
N GLY A 64 19.03 12.25 -4.18
CA GLY A 64 19.03 12.93 -2.90
C GLY A 64 18.49 14.33 -3.06
N ARG A 65 17.73 14.81 -2.06
CA ARG A 65 17.61 16.26 -1.88
C ARG A 65 19.04 16.79 -1.84
N GLN A 66 19.48 17.37 -2.95
CA GLN A 66 20.65 18.23 -2.96
C GLN A 66 20.28 19.36 -1.99
N ALA A 67 20.87 19.28 -0.80
CA ALA A 67 20.99 20.40 0.12
C ALA A 67 22.40 20.95 -0.06
#